data_AF-A0AB37HKP2-F1
#
_entry.id   AF-A0AB37HKP2-F1
#
_cell.length_a   1.000
_cell.length_b   1.000
_cell.length_c   1.000
_cell.angle_alpha   90.00
_cell.angle_beta   90.00
_cell.angle_gamma   90.00
#
_symmetry.space_group_name_H-M   'P 1'
#
loop_
_entity.id
_entity.type
_entity.pdbx_description
1 polymer ?
#
loop_
_entity_poly.entity_id
_entity_poly.type
_entity_poly.pdbx_seq_one_letter_code
_entity_poly.pdbx_strand_id
1 'polypeptide(L)'
;MFLTQVNGLFSRIYEKEQFSIEDSARLLAQAAIGEGKIYIKGFNEMEAVTLEALEGAERLKGALRLTKLDDVSDTDRVILLSRFSNDAEALALAEKLEIKGVPFISICGDVKSDGNDLSKLTEIHINTSLLKPMLPTESGERICFPTSMAALFIYHCIKLTFDEIIEEYE
;
A
#
# COMPACT_ATOMS: atom_id res chain seq x y z
N MET A 1 14.27 -8.04 -21.24
CA MET A 1 14.89 -7.06 -20.32
C MET A 1 13.92 -6.57 -19.25
N PHE A 2 12.76 -6.00 -19.60
CA PHE A 2 11.77 -5.52 -18.63
C PHE A 2 11.28 -6.60 -17.65
N LEU A 3 10.84 -7.76 -18.16
CA LEU A 3 10.38 -8.88 -17.33
C LEU A 3 11.40 -9.29 -16.25
N THR A 4 12.67 -9.42 -16.60
CA THR A 4 13.74 -9.76 -15.65
C THR A 4 13.89 -8.72 -14.55
N GLN A 5 13.79 -7.42 -14.90
CA GLN A 5 13.89 -6.33 -13.93
C GLN A 5 12.68 -6.30 -13.00
N VAL A 6 11.46 -6.47 -13.53
CA VAL A 6 10.23 -6.52 -12.74
C VAL A 6 10.22 -7.73 -11.81
N ASN A 7 10.61 -8.91 -12.30
CA ASN A 7 10.72 -10.09 -11.44
C ASN A 7 11.72 -9.86 -10.30
N GLY A 8 12.88 -9.26 -10.60
CA GLY A 8 13.86 -8.91 -9.56
C GLY A 8 13.37 -7.83 -8.58
N LEU A 9 12.42 -6.98 -8.99
CA LEU A 9 11.74 -6.04 -8.09
C LEU A 9 10.76 -6.79 -7.17
N PHE A 10 9.90 -7.63 -7.72
CA PHE A 10 8.91 -8.40 -6.96
C PHE A 10 9.56 -9.37 -5.97
N SER A 11 10.61 -10.10 -6.37
CA SER A 11 11.36 -10.97 -5.45
C SER A 11 11.93 -10.19 -4.28
N ARG A 12 12.51 -9.01 -4.53
CA ARG A 12 13.08 -8.15 -3.48
C ARG A 12 12.01 -7.63 -2.53
N ILE A 13 10.87 -7.18 -3.05
CA ILE A 13 9.73 -6.74 -2.24
C ILE A 13 9.28 -7.90 -1.35
N TYR A 14 9.04 -9.08 -1.94
CA TYR A 14 8.57 -10.24 -1.20
C TYR A 14 9.54 -10.66 -0.10
N GLU A 15 10.83 -10.81 -0.42
CA GLU A 15 11.85 -11.22 0.56
C GLU A 15 11.97 -10.27 1.75
N LYS A 16 11.89 -8.96 1.50
CA LYS A 16 12.10 -7.92 2.51
C LYS A 16 10.85 -7.57 3.31
N GLU A 17 9.70 -7.58 2.65
CA GLU A 17 8.46 -7.03 3.19
C GLU A 17 7.44 -8.12 3.57
N GLN A 18 7.78 -9.42 3.47
CA GLN A 18 6.86 -10.53 3.78
C GLN A 18 6.17 -10.39 5.14
N PHE A 19 6.91 -10.02 6.20
CA PHE A 19 6.33 -9.86 7.53
C PHE A 19 5.36 -8.68 7.59
N SER A 20 5.72 -7.54 7.00
CA SER A 20 4.84 -6.37 6.91
C SER A 20 3.60 -6.63 6.03
N ILE A 21 3.72 -7.47 5.01
CA ILE A 21 2.60 -7.95 4.18
C ILE A 21 1.65 -8.81 5.02
N GLU A 22 2.15 -9.78 5.78
CA GLU A 22 1.31 -10.61 6.65
C GLU A 22 0.67 -9.79 7.77
N ASP A 23 1.42 -8.88 8.39
CA ASP A 23 0.92 -8.01 9.45
C ASP A 23 -0.13 -7.03 8.92
N SER A 24 0.02 -6.57 7.67
CA SER A 24 -1.01 -5.82 6.95
C SER A 24 -2.29 -6.65 6.81
N ALA A 25 -2.19 -7.89 6.34
CA ALA A 25 -3.34 -8.77 6.19
C ALA A 25 -4.05 -9.01 7.52
N ARG A 26 -3.31 -9.29 8.59
CA ARG A 26 -3.86 -9.41 9.96
C ARG A 26 -4.55 -8.13 10.43
N LEU A 27 -3.92 -6.97 10.22
CA LEU A 27 -4.50 -5.69 10.62
C LEU A 27 -5.83 -5.44 9.90
N LEU A 28 -5.91 -5.71 8.59
CA LEU A 28 -7.12 -5.56 7.79
C LEU A 28 -8.21 -6.57 8.23
N ALA A 29 -7.83 -7.82 8.48
CA ALA A 29 -8.75 -8.86 8.94
C ALA A 29 -9.42 -8.49 10.27
N GLN A 30 -8.70 -7.83 11.19
CA GLN A 30 -9.29 -7.35 12.45
C GLN A 30 -10.47 -6.39 12.23
N ALA A 31 -10.39 -5.49 11.25
CA ALA A 31 -11.52 -4.62 10.90
C ALA A 31 -12.67 -5.42 10.28
N ALA A 32 -12.36 -6.32 9.35
CA ALA A 32 -13.37 -7.08 8.61
C ALA A 32 -14.11 -8.13 9.46
N ILE A 33 -13.44 -8.74 10.45
CA ILE A 33 -14.06 -9.69 11.41
C ILE A 33 -14.85 -8.92 12.48
N GLY A 34 -14.40 -7.72 12.84
CA GLY A 34 -15.15 -6.80 13.69
C GLY A 34 -16.28 -6.09 12.94
N GLU A 35 -16.63 -4.89 13.39
CA GLU A 35 -17.61 -4.01 12.74
C GLU A 35 -16.93 -2.87 11.94
N GLY A 36 -15.64 -2.99 11.68
CA GLY A 36 -14.84 -2.00 10.98
C GLY A 36 -14.92 -2.12 9.46
N LYS A 37 -14.43 -1.09 8.78
CA LYS A 37 -14.29 -1.05 7.32
C LYS A 37 -12.84 -0.90 6.92
N ILE A 38 -12.54 -1.29 5.69
CA ILE A 38 -11.23 -1.12 5.08
C ILE A 38 -11.31 0.04 4.10
N TYR A 39 -10.71 1.18 4.42
CA TYR A 39 -10.64 2.32 3.54
C TYR A 39 -9.34 2.30 2.72
N ILE A 40 -9.41 2.61 1.44
CA ILE A 40 -8.24 2.63 0.56
C ILE A 40 -8.10 4.02 -0.07
N LYS A 41 -6.89 4.55 -0.03
CA LYS A 41 -6.51 5.82 -0.65
C LYS A 41 -5.21 5.70 -1.42
N GLY A 42 -5.31 5.60 -2.74
CA GLY A 42 -4.19 5.87 -3.64
C GLY A 42 -4.08 7.35 -4.01
N PHE A 43 -2.85 7.85 -4.12
CA PHE A 43 -2.55 9.14 -4.72
C PHE A 43 -2.00 8.96 -6.15
N ASN A 44 -2.45 9.81 -7.07
CA ASN A 44 -2.01 9.80 -8.46
C ASN A 44 -2.14 8.41 -9.11
N GLU A 45 -1.07 7.85 -9.67
CA GLU A 45 -1.11 6.53 -10.32
C GLU A 45 -1.38 5.36 -9.35
N MET A 46 -1.18 5.56 -8.04
CA MET A 46 -1.44 4.54 -7.02
C MET A 46 -2.94 4.30 -6.80
N GLU A 47 -3.78 5.18 -7.36
CA GLU A 47 -5.22 4.99 -7.52
C GLU A 47 -5.57 3.67 -8.23
N ALA A 48 -4.64 3.12 -9.02
CA ALA A 48 -4.77 1.79 -9.61
C ALA A 48 -5.07 0.70 -8.56
N VAL A 49 -4.43 0.73 -7.39
CA VAL A 49 -4.69 -0.26 -6.31
C VAL A 49 -6.07 -0.05 -5.70
N THR A 50 -6.50 1.21 -5.56
CA THR A 50 -7.85 1.51 -5.06
C THR A 50 -8.91 0.99 -6.03
N LEU A 51 -8.72 1.19 -7.34
CA LEU A 51 -9.63 0.65 -8.35
C LEU A 51 -9.63 -0.87 -8.39
N GLU A 52 -8.46 -1.52 -8.31
CA GLU A 52 -8.38 -2.98 -8.27
C GLU A 52 -9.13 -3.55 -7.07
N ALA A 53 -8.90 -2.98 -5.87
CA ALA A 53 -9.54 -3.47 -4.66
C ALA A 53 -11.06 -3.28 -4.64
N LEU A 54 -11.57 -2.23 -5.31
CA LEU A 54 -12.98 -1.89 -5.30
C LEU A 54 -13.76 -2.45 -6.48
N GLU A 55 -13.15 -2.57 -7.66
CA GLU A 55 -13.82 -2.86 -8.93
C GLU A 55 -13.18 -4.02 -9.69
N GLY A 56 -12.06 -4.56 -9.19
CA GLY A 56 -11.38 -5.71 -9.77
C GLY A 56 -12.24 -6.97 -9.76
N ALA A 57 -11.80 -7.98 -10.52
CA ALA A 57 -12.52 -9.26 -10.61
C ALA A 57 -12.68 -9.94 -9.24
N GLU A 58 -11.69 -9.74 -8.37
CA GLU A 58 -11.67 -10.21 -7.00
C GLU A 58 -11.56 -9.01 -6.05
N ARG A 59 -12.71 -8.44 -5.70
CA ARG A 59 -12.79 -7.26 -4.83
C ARG A 59 -12.33 -7.61 -3.41
N LEU A 60 -11.69 -6.68 -2.73
CA LEU A 60 -11.39 -6.84 -1.30
C LEU A 60 -12.67 -6.70 -0.48
N LYS A 61 -13.00 -7.72 0.31
CA LYS A 61 -14.21 -7.75 1.15
C LYS A 61 -14.18 -6.58 2.16
N GLY A 62 -15.27 -5.81 2.21
CA GLY A 62 -15.38 -4.65 3.11
C GLY A 62 -14.58 -3.41 2.70
N ALA A 63 -14.00 -3.39 1.50
CA ALA A 63 -13.22 -2.25 1.01
C ALA A 63 -14.10 -1.09 0.55
N LEU A 64 -13.73 0.12 0.96
CA LEU A 64 -14.32 1.39 0.55
C LEU A 64 -13.24 2.38 0.12
N ARG A 65 -13.62 3.30 -0.75
CA ARG A 65 -12.76 4.41 -1.15
C ARG A 65 -12.76 5.45 -0.04
N LEU A 66 -11.58 5.88 0.39
CA LEU A 66 -11.47 7.02 1.29
C LEU A 66 -11.67 8.33 0.53
N THR A 67 -12.86 8.92 0.67
CA THR A 67 -13.18 10.23 0.08
C THR A 67 -13.17 11.33 1.13
N LYS A 68 -13.63 11.04 2.36
CA LYS A 68 -13.67 11.95 3.50
C LYS A 68 -13.21 11.23 4.75
N LEU A 69 -12.36 11.89 5.53
CA LEU A 69 -11.84 11.32 6.78
C LEU A 69 -12.88 11.28 7.90
N ASP A 70 -13.91 12.14 7.82
CA ASP A 70 -14.99 12.20 8.81
C ASP A 70 -15.77 10.87 8.90
N ASP A 71 -15.79 10.10 7.82
CA ASP A 71 -16.48 8.80 7.71
C ASP A 71 -15.69 7.62 8.32
N VAL A 72 -14.46 7.86 8.79
CA VAL A 72 -13.55 6.82 9.30
C VAL A 72 -13.51 6.86 10.83
N SER A 73 -13.68 5.73 11.51
CA SER A 73 -13.52 5.60 12.97
C SER A 73 -12.26 4.80 13.35
N ASP A 74 -11.98 4.72 14.64
CA ASP A 74 -10.88 3.94 15.25
C ASP A 74 -11.00 2.42 15.03
N THR A 75 -12.21 1.93 14.76
CA THR A 75 -12.47 0.53 14.36
C THR A 75 -12.08 0.22 12.92
N ASP A 76 -11.88 1.25 12.08
CA ASP A 76 -11.56 1.07 10.67
C ASP A 76 -10.05 0.91 10.45
N ARG A 77 -9.67 0.44 9.25
CA ARG A 77 -8.28 0.39 8.79
C ARG A 77 -8.13 1.11 7.48
N VAL A 78 -6.99 1.76 7.27
CA VAL A 78 -6.71 2.47 6.02
C VAL A 78 -5.52 1.85 5.30
N ILE A 79 -5.60 1.67 3.99
CA ILE A 79 -4.44 1.44 3.13
C ILE A 79 -4.15 2.76 2.40
N LEU A 80 -3.00 3.35 2.69
CA LEU A 80 -2.54 4.61 2.15
C LEU A 80 -1.40 4.36 1.16
N LEU A 81 -1.59 4.74 -0.10
CA LEU A 81 -0.62 4.48 -1.16
C LEU A 81 -0.19 5.77 -1.85
N SER A 82 1.12 6.00 -1.90
CA SER A 82 1.74 7.10 -2.64
C SER A 82 2.97 6.61 -3.39
N ARG A 83 3.48 7.42 -4.33
CA ARG A 83 4.70 7.04 -5.05
C ARG A 83 5.90 6.95 -4.11
N PHE A 84 6.05 7.95 -3.26
CA PHE A 84 7.18 8.09 -2.36
C PHE A 84 6.73 8.43 -0.94
N SER A 85 7.57 8.08 0.02
CA SER A 85 7.34 8.28 1.44
C SER A 85 7.22 9.75 1.87
N ASN A 86 7.64 10.69 1.02
CA ASN A 86 7.57 12.13 1.25
C ASN A 86 6.47 12.85 0.44
N ASP A 87 5.50 12.12 -0.11
CA ASP A 87 4.36 12.72 -0.81
C ASP A 87 3.55 13.61 0.16
N ALA A 88 3.44 14.90 -0.17
CA ALA A 88 2.88 15.90 0.74
C ALA A 88 1.39 15.69 1.04
N GLU A 89 0.62 15.23 0.06
CA GLU A 89 -0.82 14.95 0.26
C GLU A 89 -1.02 13.69 1.09
N ALA A 90 -0.18 12.67 0.86
CA ALA A 90 -0.18 11.46 1.65
C ALA A 90 0.23 11.71 3.11
N LEU A 91 1.30 12.49 3.33
CA LEU A 91 1.74 12.88 4.67
C LEU A 91 0.64 13.63 5.42
N ALA A 92 0.00 14.61 4.77
CA ALA A 92 -1.08 15.38 5.40
C ALA A 92 -2.30 14.53 5.77
N LEU A 93 -2.56 13.43 5.05
CA LEU A 93 -3.60 12.48 5.42
C LEU A 93 -3.13 11.53 6.53
N ALA A 94 -1.90 11.02 6.46
CA ALA A 94 -1.31 10.16 7.47
C ALA A 94 -1.27 10.82 8.85
N GLU A 95 -0.85 12.08 8.94
CA GLU A 95 -0.84 12.85 10.19
C GLU A 95 -2.25 12.95 10.80
N LYS A 96 -3.29 13.11 9.97
CA LYS A 96 -4.67 13.15 10.48
C LYS A 96 -5.17 11.79 10.94
N LEU A 97 -4.76 10.70 10.28
CA LEU A 97 -5.07 9.33 10.70
C LEU A 97 -4.42 9.01 12.04
N GLU A 98 -3.15 9.37 12.20
CA GLU A 98 -2.39 9.23 13.44
C GLU A 98 -3.05 10.01 14.59
N ILE A 99 -3.38 11.30 14.38
CA ILE A 99 -4.08 12.13 15.38
C ILE A 99 -5.44 11.52 15.78
N LYS A 100 -6.15 10.92 14.82
CA LYS A 100 -7.46 10.27 15.06
C LYS A 100 -7.33 8.88 15.69
N GLY A 101 -6.11 8.34 15.81
CA GLY A 101 -5.86 7.00 16.32
C GLY A 101 -6.36 5.89 15.39
N VAL A 102 -6.47 6.15 14.08
CA VAL A 102 -6.90 5.17 13.09
C VAL A 102 -5.68 4.42 12.57
N PRO A 103 -5.54 3.11 12.82
CA PRO A 103 -4.42 2.34 12.29
C PRO A 103 -4.46 2.28 10.77
N PHE A 104 -3.31 2.46 10.13
CA PHE A 104 -3.21 2.44 8.67
C PHE A 104 -1.93 1.77 8.19
N ILE A 105 -1.97 1.23 6.98
CA ILE A 105 -0.81 0.68 6.26
C ILE A 105 -0.34 1.74 5.28
N SER A 106 0.97 1.98 5.18
CA SER A 106 1.53 2.82 4.12
C SER A 106 2.32 1.99 3.11
N ILE A 107 2.07 2.22 1.82
CA ILE A 107 2.74 1.53 0.71
C ILE A 107 3.32 2.59 -0.24
N CYS A 108 4.64 2.73 -0.27
CA CYS A 108 5.32 3.70 -1.13
C CYS A 108 6.82 3.36 -1.29
N GLY A 109 7.56 4.12 -2.09
CA GLY A 109 9.03 4.00 -2.16
C GLY A 109 9.74 4.90 -1.15
N ASP A 110 10.66 4.33 -0.36
CA ASP A 110 11.40 5.07 0.66
C ASP A 110 12.40 6.03 0.05
N VAL A 111 12.14 7.33 0.19
CA VAL A 111 13.14 8.34 -0.16
C VAL A 111 13.91 8.76 1.09
N LYS A 112 15.19 9.09 0.92
CA LYS A 112 15.95 9.69 2.02
C LYS A 112 15.35 11.06 2.33
N SER A 113 14.75 11.19 3.50
CA SER A 113 14.16 12.43 4.00
C SER A 113 14.68 12.72 5.40
N ASP A 114 15.24 13.91 5.59
CA ASP A 114 15.61 14.44 6.91
C ASP A 114 14.37 14.97 7.69
N GLY A 115 13.18 14.94 7.06
CA GLY A 115 11.92 15.46 7.61
C GLY A 115 10.83 14.39 7.79
N ASN A 116 9.58 14.81 7.56
CA ASN A 116 8.40 13.94 7.64
C ASN A 116 8.48 12.85 6.57
N ASP A 117 8.14 11.63 6.98
CA ASP A 117 8.21 10.43 6.17
C ASP A 117 7.10 9.48 6.63
N LEU A 118 6.36 8.90 5.67
CA LEU A 118 5.23 8.02 5.97
C LEU A 118 5.61 6.83 6.86
N SER A 119 6.85 6.31 6.74
CA SER A 119 7.34 5.19 7.57
C SER A 119 7.41 5.51 9.07
N LYS A 120 7.39 6.80 9.44
CA LYS A 120 7.45 7.26 10.84
C LYS A 120 6.07 7.49 11.46
N LEU A 121 5.00 7.50 10.65
CA LEU A 121 3.63 7.84 11.06
C LEU A 121 2.73 6.61 11.24
N THR A 122 3.24 5.41 10.94
CA THR A 122 2.53 4.15 11.11
C THR A 122 3.47 3.04 11.55
N GLU A 123 2.93 2.06 12.28
CA GLU A 123 3.62 0.82 12.65
C GLU A 123 3.80 -0.12 11.46
N ILE A 124 2.93 -0.06 10.44
CA ILE A 124 3.00 -0.94 9.26
C ILE A 124 3.27 -0.11 8.00
N HIS A 125 4.51 -0.23 7.54
CA HIS A 125 5.02 0.42 6.35
C HIS A 125 5.62 -0.62 5.41
N ILE A 126 5.30 -0.54 4.12
CA ILE A 126 5.82 -1.44 3.09
C ILE A 126 6.53 -0.64 2.00
N ASN A 127 7.82 -0.93 1.82
CA ASN A 127 8.65 -0.28 0.82
C ASN A 127 8.54 -0.98 -0.55
N THR A 128 8.02 -0.26 -1.54
CA THR A 128 7.96 -0.72 -2.95
C THR A 128 9.33 -0.97 -3.59
N SER A 129 10.42 -0.53 -2.95
CA SER A 129 11.80 -0.63 -3.41
C SER A 129 12.09 0.02 -4.78
N LEU A 130 11.17 0.80 -5.32
CA LEU A 130 11.29 1.44 -6.63
C LEU A 130 11.47 2.96 -6.50
N LEU A 131 12.74 3.41 -6.59
CA LEU A 131 13.10 4.83 -6.47
C LEU A 131 13.56 5.48 -7.77
N LYS A 132 13.89 4.66 -8.79
CA LYS A 132 14.42 5.13 -10.08
C LYS A 132 13.87 4.28 -11.21
N PRO A 133 13.76 4.82 -12.43
CA PRO A 133 13.34 4.02 -13.59
C PRO A 133 14.29 2.84 -13.82
N MET A 134 13.76 1.73 -14.32
CA MET A 134 14.42 0.42 -14.27
C MET A 134 15.33 0.14 -15.46
N LEU A 135 14.98 0.66 -16.65
CA LEU A 135 15.61 0.26 -17.91
C LEU A 135 16.59 1.32 -18.41
N PRO A 136 17.86 0.98 -18.70
CA PRO A 136 18.76 1.90 -19.35
C PRO A 136 18.37 2.11 -20.83
N THR A 137 18.64 3.31 -21.33
CA THR A 137 18.54 3.69 -22.74
C THR A 137 19.93 3.83 -23.36
N GLU A 138 20.01 3.94 -24.69
CA GLU A 138 21.27 4.14 -25.40
C GLU A 138 21.97 5.47 -25.04
N SER A 139 21.19 6.49 -24.63
CA SER A 139 21.72 7.78 -24.16
C SER A 139 22.24 7.74 -22.70
N GLY A 140 22.07 6.61 -22.00
CA GLY A 140 22.43 6.46 -20.58
C GLY A 140 21.33 6.91 -19.61
N GLU A 141 20.22 7.48 -20.10
CA GLU A 141 19.04 7.76 -19.27
C GLU A 141 18.34 6.46 -18.85
N ARG A 142 17.54 6.50 -17.78
CA ARG A 142 16.70 5.37 -17.38
C ARG A 142 15.23 5.67 -17.63
N ILE A 143 14.50 4.69 -18.15
CA ILE A 143 13.06 4.75 -18.42
C ILE A 143 12.31 3.61 -17.71
N CYS A 144 10.98 3.68 -17.76
CA CYS A 144 10.05 2.74 -17.13
C CYS A 144 10.06 2.78 -15.59
N PHE A 145 8.99 3.31 -15.01
CA PHE A 145 8.80 3.48 -13.57
C PHE A 145 7.47 2.83 -13.12
N PRO A 146 7.41 1.49 -13.00
CA PRO A 146 6.16 0.76 -12.82
C PRO A 146 5.70 0.70 -11.35
N THR A 147 5.53 1.86 -10.69
CA THR A 147 5.16 1.90 -9.25
C THR A 147 3.81 1.27 -8.97
N SER A 148 2.81 1.53 -9.81
CA SER A 148 1.49 0.92 -9.64
C SER A 148 1.56 -0.61 -9.76
N MET A 149 2.44 -1.17 -10.60
CA MET A 149 2.65 -2.63 -10.67
C MET A 149 3.28 -3.17 -9.38
N ALA A 150 4.26 -2.47 -8.81
CA ALA A 150 4.86 -2.85 -7.53
C ALA A 150 3.82 -2.82 -6.39
N ALA A 151 2.98 -1.79 -6.37
CA ALA A 151 1.92 -1.64 -5.39
C ALA A 151 0.80 -2.68 -5.56
N LEU A 152 0.40 -2.98 -6.80
CA LEU A 152 -0.56 -4.04 -7.10
C LEU A 152 -0.03 -5.43 -6.70
N PHE A 153 1.26 -5.69 -6.92
CA PHE A 153 1.90 -6.92 -6.45
C PHE A 153 1.80 -7.04 -4.92
N ILE A 154 2.19 -6.00 -4.18
CA ILE A 154 2.06 -5.95 -2.72
C ILE A 154 0.60 -6.15 -2.28
N TYR A 155 -0.33 -5.43 -2.92
CA TYR A 155 -1.75 -5.54 -2.63
C TYR A 155 -2.28 -6.96 -2.81
N HIS A 156 -1.91 -7.66 -3.89
CA HIS A 156 -2.34 -9.04 -4.08
C HIS A 156 -1.75 -9.98 -3.04
N CYS A 157 -0.49 -9.80 -2.63
CA CYS A 157 0.08 -10.56 -1.52
C CYS A 157 -0.73 -10.35 -0.23
N ILE A 158 -1.06 -9.09 0.10
CA ILE A 158 -1.89 -8.76 1.27
C ILE A 158 -3.28 -9.37 1.15
N LYS A 159 -3.94 -9.21 -0.01
CA LYS A 159 -5.31 -9.71 -0.25
C LYS A 159 -5.37 -11.23 -0.09
N LEU A 160 -4.44 -11.98 -0.68
CA LEU A 160 -4.43 -13.44 -0.58
C LEU A 160 -4.30 -13.91 0.86
N THR A 161 -3.34 -13.35 1.61
CA THR A 161 -3.19 -13.66 3.04
C THR A 161 -4.40 -13.19 3.86
N PHE A 162 -5.01 -12.06 3.50
CA PHE A 162 -6.23 -11.58 4.14
C PHE A 162 -7.40 -12.54 3.90
N ASP A 163 -7.59 -13.01 2.67
CA ASP A 163 -8.67 -13.94 2.32
C ASP A 163 -8.49 -15.27 3.05
N GLU A 164 -7.26 -15.80 3.11
CA GLU A 164 -6.93 -16.99 3.92
C GLU A 164 -7.32 -16.80 5.40
N ILE A 165 -7.01 -15.64 5.98
CA ILE A 165 -7.40 -15.33 7.36
C ILE A 165 -8.92 -15.25 7.49
N ILE A 166 -9.63 -14.62 6.56
CA ILE A 166 -11.09 -14.49 6.64
C ILE A 166 -11.78 -15.86 6.52
N GLU A 167 -11.29 -16.74 5.64
CA GLU A 167 -11.83 -18.10 5.48
C GLU A 167 -11.72 -18.94 6.75
N GLU A 168 -10.71 -18.73 7.60
CA GLU A 168 -10.58 -19.42 8.89
C GLU A 168 -11.65 -19.01 9.93
N TYR A 169 -12.32 -17.88 9.73
CA TYR A 169 -13.35 -17.34 10.64
C TYR A 169 -14.79 -17.51 10.10
N GLU A 170 -14.97 -18.03 8.89
CA GLU A 170 -16.28 -18.42 8.31
C GLU A 170 -16.67 -19.86 8.66
#